data_AF-A0A2J8GKY9-F1
#
_entry.id   AF-A0A2J8GKY9-F1
#
_cell.length_a   1.000
_cell.length_b   1.000
_cell.length_c   1.000
_cell.angle_alpha   90.00
_cell.angle_beta   90.00
_cell.angle_gamma   90.00
#
_symmetry.space_group_name_H-M   'P 1'
#
loop_
_entity.id
_entity.type
_entity.pdbx_description
1 polymer ?
#
loop_
_entity_poly.entity_id
_entity_poly.type
_entity_poly.pdbx_seq_one_letter_code
_entity_poly.pdbx_strand_id
1 'polypeptide(L)' 'MTRKPHRNGRGLFLGAILGAVAGFFAGRMMGNAALGILVGAVVGSALLYRVNPGPWNRP' A
#
# COMPACT_ATOMS: atom_id res chain seq x y z
N MET A 1 -7.43 13.30 25.65
CA MET A 1 -7.73 12.07 24.90
C MET A 1 -6.87 12.04 23.65
N THR A 2 -5.81 11.23 23.64
CA THR A 2 -4.96 11.01 22.45
C THR A 2 -5.80 10.35 21.36
N ARG A 3 -6.19 11.10 20.35
CA ARG A 3 -6.96 10.58 19.20
C ARG A 3 -6.08 9.53 18.51
N LYS A 4 -6.34 8.24 18.75
CA LYS A 4 -5.65 7.16 18.04
C LYS A 4 -5.94 7.33 16.55
N PRO A 5 -4.93 7.46 15.66
CA PRO A 5 -5.17 7.51 14.23
C PRO A 5 -5.93 6.24 13.81
N HIS A 6 -7.11 6.43 13.22
CA HIS A 6 -7.98 5.33 12.79
C HIS A 6 -7.31 4.60 11.63
N ARG A 7 -6.85 3.38 11.88
CA ARG A 7 -6.25 2.53 10.84
C ARG A 7 -7.35 1.93 9.98
N ASN A 8 -7.63 2.56 8.84
CA ASN A 8 -8.50 2.07 7.79
C ASN A 8 -7.72 1.09 6.89
N GLY A 9 -8.08 -0.19 6.90
CA GLY A 9 -7.46 -1.23 6.06
C GLY A 9 -7.57 -0.98 4.55
N ARG A 10 -8.38 -0.01 4.11
CA ARG A 10 -8.52 0.37 2.70
C ARG A 10 -7.23 0.93 2.09
N GLY A 11 -6.49 1.77 2.84
CA GLY A 11 -5.20 2.29 2.38
C GLY A 11 -4.16 1.17 2.23
N LEU A 12 -4.20 0.20 3.13
CA LEU A 12 -3.34 -0.99 3.08
C LEU A 12 -3.69 -1.88 1.86
N PHE A 13 -4.97 -2.14 1.64
CA PHE A 13 -5.44 -2.97 0.52
C PHE A 13 -5.19 -2.33 -0.85
N LEU A 14 -5.53 -1.04 -1.00
CA LEU A 14 -5.26 -0.31 -2.23
C LEU A 14 -3.76 -0.17 -2.48
N GLY A 15 -2.99 0.06 -1.42
CA GLY A 15 -1.54 0.08 -1.49
C GLY A 15 -0.94 -1.25 -1.91
N ALA A 16 -1.44 -2.36 -1.39
CA ALA A 16 -1.00 -3.70 -1.79
C ALA A 16 -1.28 -3.96 -3.27
N ILE A 17 -2.48 -3.63 -3.76
CA ILE A 17 -2.87 -3.89 -5.15
C ILE A 17 -2.09 -3.00 -6.12
N LEU A 18 -2.11 -1.68 -5.91
CA LEU A 18 -1.41 -0.74 -6.80
C LEU A 18 0.11 -0.97 -6.76
N GLY A 19 0.63 -1.23 -5.57
CA GLY A 19 2.02 -1.59 -5.36
C GLY A 19 2.40 -2.89 -6.07
N ALA A 20 1.60 -3.95 -5.94
CA ALA A 20 1.82 -5.23 -6.61
C ALA A 20 1.81 -5.09 -8.13
N VAL A 21 0.87 -4.31 -8.68
CA VAL A 21 0.76 -4.09 -10.13
C VAL A 21 1.97 -3.32 -10.65
N ALA A 22 2.32 -2.18 -10.03
CA ALA A 22 3.51 -1.42 -10.42
C ALA A 22 4.80 -2.22 -10.23
N GLY A 23 4.90 -2.93 -9.11
CA GLY A 23 6.01 -3.80 -8.78
C GLY A 23 6.17 -4.97 -9.74
N PHE A 24 5.08 -5.57 -10.21
CA PHE A 24 5.12 -6.61 -11.24
C PHE A 24 5.81 -6.12 -12.50
N PHE A 25 5.44 -4.94 -13.01
CA PHE A 25 6.06 -4.39 -14.21
C PHE A 25 7.54 -4.05 -14.00
N ALA A 26 7.87 -3.43 -12.87
CA ALA A 26 9.26 -3.11 -12.52
C ALA A 26 10.12 -4.38 -12.36
N GLY A 27 9.63 -5.37 -11.62
CA GLY A 27 10.32 -6.65 -11.41
C GLY A 27 10.42 -7.46 -12.70
N ARG A 28 9.42 -7.39 -13.57
CA ARG A 28 9.46 -8.05 -14.89
C ARG A 28 10.57 -7.47 -15.77
N MET A 29 10.82 -6.16 -15.71
CA MET A 29 11.97 -5.55 -16.38
C MET A 29 13.32 -5.96 -15.76
N MET A 30 13.35 -6.19 -14.45
CA MET A 30 14.52 -6.69 -13.73
C MET A 30 14.74 -8.21 -13.81
N GLY A 31 13.89 -8.94 -14.56
CA GLY A 31 13.99 -10.39 -14.72
C GLY A 31 13.34 -11.22 -13.60
N ASN A 32 12.71 -10.59 -12.60
CA ASN A 32 12.00 -11.29 -11.53
C ASN A 32 10.70 -10.56 -11.14
N ALA A 33 9.62 -10.91 -11.84
CA ALA A 33 8.30 -10.34 -11.62
C ALA A 33 7.70 -10.67 -10.24
N ALA A 34 8.01 -11.85 -9.68
CA ALA A 34 7.49 -12.27 -8.38
C ALA A 34 8.06 -11.42 -7.24
N LEU A 35 9.37 -11.17 -7.25
CA LEU A 35 10.00 -10.23 -6.31
C LEU A 35 9.46 -8.81 -6.49
N GLY A 36 9.24 -8.39 -7.74
CA GLY A 36 8.62 -7.11 -8.05
C GLY A 36 7.24 -6.94 -7.39
N ILE A 37 6.37 -7.94 -7.52
CA ILE A 37 5.05 -7.95 -6.87
C ILE A 37 5.18 -7.81 -5.35
N LEU A 38 6.04 -8.62 -4.72
CA LEU A 38 6.19 -8.64 -3.26
C LEU A 38 6.69 -7.28 -2.73
N VAL A 39 7.77 -6.77 -3.32
CA VAL A 39 8.34 -5.48 -2.93
C VAL A 39 7.35 -4.35 -3.20
N GLY A 40 6.75 -4.35 -4.38
CA GLY A 40 5.75 -3.36 -4.76
C GLY A 40 4.56 -3.35 -3.82
N ALA A 41 4.00 -4.51 -3.48
CA ALA A 41 2.88 -4.62 -2.56
C ALA A 41 3.20 -4.06 -1.17
N VAL A 42 4.39 -4.36 -0.63
CA VAL A 42 4.84 -3.86 0.67
C VAL A 42 5.02 -2.34 0.64
N VAL A 43 5.73 -1.82 -0.36
CA VAL A 43 6.00 -0.39 -0.50
C VAL A 43 4.71 0.40 -0.74
N GLY A 44 3.86 -0.08 -1.65
CA GLY A 44 2.57 0.55 -1.95
C GLY A 44 1.64 0.54 -0.74
N SER A 45 1.59 -0.57 0.00
CA SER A 45 0.85 -0.65 1.27
C SER A 45 1.35 0.36 2.28
N ALA A 46 2.66 0.43 2.50
CA ALA A 46 3.26 1.35 3.47
C ALA A 46 3.00 2.82 3.09
N LEU A 47 3.11 3.16 1.80
CA LEU A 47 2.85 4.51 1.30
C LEU A 47 1.39 4.91 1.48
N LEU A 48 0.44 4.10 1.00
CA LEU A 48 -0.98 4.46 1.06
C LEU A 48 -1.57 4.33 2.47
N TYR A 49 -1.02 3.46 3.30
CA TYR A 49 -1.32 3.43 4.74
C TYR A 49 -0.84 4.70 5.45
N ARG A 50 0.26 5.31 5.01
CA ARG A 50 0.78 6.58 5.56
C ARG A 50 0.08 7.81 5.00
N VAL A 51 -0.28 7.81 3.71
CA VAL A 51 -0.89 8.95 3.01
C VAL A 51 -2.40 9.03 3.23
N ASN A 52 -3.08 7.90 3.40
CA ASN A 52 -4.53 7.87 3.64
C ASN A 52 -4.86 7.09 4.92
N PRO A 53 -4.58 7.66 6.12
CA PRO A 53 -4.99 7.12 7.41
C PRO A 53 -6.50 7.32 7.65
N GLY A 54 -7.32 7.23 6.60
CA GLY A 54 -8.77 7.15 6.71
C GLY A 54 -9.41 8.46 7.12
N PRO A 55 -10.72 8.59 6.90
CA PRO A 55 -11.40 9.77 7.35
C PRO A 55 -11.30 9.82 8.88
N TRP A 56 -10.65 10.87 9.39
CA TRP A 56 -10.66 11.25 10.81
C TRP A 56 -12.08 11.51 11.29
N ASN A 57 -12.98 11.84 10.36
CA ASN A 57 -14.33 12.26 10.60
C ASN A 57 -15.31 11.14 10.22
N ARG A 58 -15.84 10.44 11.23
CA ARG A 58 -17.19 9.87 11.17
C ARG A 58 -18.06 10.69 12.15
N PRO A 59 -19.35 10.89 11.85
CA PRO A 59 -20.29 11.46 12.83
C PRO A 59 -20.33 10.62 14.11
#